data_AF-A0A920EK43-F1
#
_entry.id   AF-A0A920EK43-F1
#
_cell.length_a   1.000
_cell.length_b   1.000
_cell.length_c   1.000
_cell.angle_alpha   90.00
_cell.angle_beta   90.00
_cell.angle_gamma   90.00
#
_symmetry.space_group_name_H-M   'P 1'
#
loop_
_entity.id
_entity.type
_entity.pdbx_description
1 polymer ?
#
loop_
_entity_poly.entity_id
_entity_poly.type
_entity_poly.pdbx_seq_one_letter_code
_entity_poly.pdbx_strand_id
1 'polypeptide(L)'
;MQEIIENKPKIGGFKSVDSLIKEAVNRLDELFKSDSDITGLSTGFSDLDKMTSGLQNSDLIIIAGRPSMGKTAFAMNIVEHTALNQDRPVLVFSLEMPANQLVVRMLSSLGKIDQTRMRSGNLLEDDWPRLSSAAQKLKKLHYILMIPQEYHLSR
;
A
#
# COMPACT_ATOMS: atom_id res chain seq x y z
N MET A 1 6.22 36.57 21.29
CA MET A 1 4.90 35.98 20.92
C MET A 1 4.48 36.34 19.49
N GLN A 2 4.90 37.49 18.94
CA GLN A 2 4.68 37.86 17.53
C GLN A 2 5.62 37.13 16.54
N GLU A 3 6.85 36.77 16.94
CA GLU A 3 7.83 36.10 16.06
C GLU A 3 7.55 34.62 15.74
N ILE A 4 6.62 33.97 16.46
CA ILE A 4 6.32 32.52 16.25
C ILE A 4 5.24 32.32 15.18
N ILE A 5 4.52 33.38 14.78
CA ILE A 5 3.43 33.28 13.81
C ILE A 5 3.93 33.37 12.35
N GLU A 6 5.12 33.94 12.12
CA GLU A 6 5.61 34.24 10.77
C GLU A 6 6.33 33.09 10.06
N ASN A 7 6.76 32.06 10.80
CA ASN A 7 7.54 30.95 10.24
C ASN A 7 6.71 29.69 9.95
N LYS A 8 5.42 29.87 9.61
CA LYS A 8 4.70 28.83 8.88
C LYS A 8 5.25 28.82 7.45
N PRO A 9 5.76 27.70 6.92
CA PRO A 9 6.04 27.62 5.49
C PRO A 9 4.75 27.99 4.76
N LYS A 10 4.79 29.03 3.93
CA LYS A 10 3.69 29.40 3.03
C LYS A 10 3.55 28.30 1.98
N ILE A 11 2.94 27.19 2.38
CA ILE A 11 2.55 26.11 1.48
C ILE A 11 1.29 26.59 0.78
N GLY A 12 1.43 27.03 -0.46
CA GLY A 12 0.33 27.45 -1.32
C GLY A 12 0.31 28.94 -1.62
N GLY A 13 0.91 29.30 -2.75
CA GLY A 13 0.76 30.60 -3.42
C GLY A 13 0.59 30.37 -4.92
N PHE A 14 0.18 31.41 -5.66
CA PHE A 14 0.07 31.33 -7.11
C PHE A 14 1.45 31.11 -7.74
N LYS A 15 1.58 30.11 -8.63
CA LYS A 15 2.76 29.90 -9.46
C LYS A 15 2.52 30.47 -10.86
N SER A 16 3.55 31.06 -11.47
CA SER A 16 3.47 31.45 -12.89
C SER A 16 3.47 30.20 -13.78
N VAL A 17 2.79 30.30 -14.92
CA VAL A 17 2.75 29.22 -15.91
C VAL A 17 4.16 28.88 -16.40
N ASP A 18 5.03 29.88 -16.59
CA ASP A 18 6.43 29.66 -16.97
C ASP A 18 7.22 28.80 -15.97
N SER A 19 6.96 28.96 -14.67
CA SER A 19 7.57 28.12 -13.63
C SER A 19 7.07 26.68 -13.72
N LEU A 20 5.76 26.49 -13.94
CA LEU A 20 5.15 25.16 -14.08
C LEU A 20 5.64 24.43 -15.33
N ILE A 21 5.82 25.15 -16.44
CA ILE A 21 6.38 24.58 -17.68
C ILE A 21 7.80 24.08 -17.44
N LYS A 22 8.65 24.87 -16.76
CA LYS A 22 10.02 24.44 -16.41
C LYS A 22 10.02 23.19 -15.52
N GLU A 23 9.15 23.14 -14.51
CA GLU A 23 8.98 21.95 -13.65
C GLU A 23 8.54 20.73 -14.47
N ALA A 24 7.61 20.90 -15.41
CA ALA A 24 7.11 19.82 -16.27
C ALA A 24 8.18 19.29 -17.24
N VAL A 25 8.95 20.17 -17.89
CA VAL A 25 10.03 19.76 -18.80
C VAL A 25 11.12 19.00 -18.04
N ASN A 26 11.52 19.47 -16.86
CA ASN A 26 12.50 18.76 -16.03
C ASN A 26 12.02 17.35 -15.67
N ARG A 27 10.74 17.20 -15.30
CA ARG A 27 10.14 15.89 -15.01
C ARG A 27 10.13 14.97 -16.23
N LEU A 28 9.83 15.51 -17.43
CA LEU A 28 9.87 14.72 -18.66
C LEU A 28 11.29 14.26 -19.01
N ASP A 29 12.29 15.12 -18.82
CA ASP A 29 13.70 14.77 -19.01
C ASP A 29 14.16 13.66 -18.04
N GLU A 30 13.71 13.70 -16.79
CA GLU A 30 13.98 12.63 -15.80
C GLU A 30 13.34 11.30 -16.23
N LEU A 31 12.08 11.34 -16.66
CA LEU A 31 11.36 10.15 -17.14
C LEU A 31 12.00 9.57 -18.42
N PHE A 32 12.42 10.43 -19.35
CA PHE A 32 13.09 10.00 -20.59
C PHE A 32 14.45 9.34 -20.34
N LYS A 33 15.15 9.76 -19.28
CA LYS A 33 16.42 9.16 -18.85
C LYS A 33 16.23 7.90 -18.00
N SER A 34 15.02 7.65 -17.50
CA SER A 34 14.72 6.45 -16.73
C SER A 34 14.51 5.25 -17.65
N ASP A 35 15.15 4.13 -17.34
CA ASP A 35 15.04 2.88 -18.13
C ASP A 35 13.80 2.04 -17.70
N SER A 36 12.87 2.63 -16.95
CA SER A 36 11.68 1.95 -16.41
C SER A 36 10.40 2.47 -17.05
N ASP A 37 9.65 1.58 -17.70
CA ASP A 37 8.32 1.87 -18.25
C ASP A 37 7.29 2.23 -17.17
N ILE A 38 7.57 1.87 -15.91
CA ILE A 38 6.71 2.16 -14.75
C ILE A 38 7.27 3.38 -14.04
N THR A 39 6.53 4.49 -14.12
CA THR A 39 6.91 5.79 -13.57
C THR A 39 6.33 6.01 -12.16
N GLY A 40 5.26 5.30 -11.83
CA GLY A 40 4.60 5.31 -10.52
C GLY A 40 4.99 4.11 -9.65
N LEU A 41 4.20 3.90 -8.59
CA LEU A 41 4.30 2.73 -7.72
C LEU A 41 3.71 1.51 -8.44
N SER A 42 4.50 0.46 -8.71
CA SER A 42 3.95 -0.76 -9.32
C SER A 42 2.99 -1.47 -8.36
N THR A 43 1.86 -1.91 -8.91
CA THR A 43 0.80 -2.62 -8.20
C THR A 43 1.10 -4.10 -7.99
N GLY A 44 2.11 -4.63 -8.70
CA GLY A 44 2.41 -6.05 -8.78
C GLY A 44 1.58 -6.82 -9.83
N PHE A 45 0.67 -6.12 -10.52
CA PHE A 45 -0.10 -6.68 -11.64
C PHE A 45 0.39 -6.04 -12.94
N SER A 46 1.20 -6.78 -13.70
CA SER A 46 1.90 -6.23 -14.88
C SER A 46 0.96 -5.59 -15.91
N ASP A 47 -0.22 -6.16 -16.14
CA ASP A 47 -1.18 -5.59 -17.10
C ASP A 47 -1.78 -4.28 -16.58
N LEU A 48 -2.08 -4.20 -15.28
CA LEU A 48 -2.56 -2.96 -14.67
C LEU A 48 -1.48 -1.89 -14.69
N ASP A 49 -0.23 -2.24 -14.36
CA ASP A 49 0.90 -1.33 -14.37
C ASP A 49 1.19 -0.79 -15.77
N LYS A 50 1.02 -1.60 -16.83
CA LYS A 50 1.12 -1.13 -18.22
C LYS A 50 0.02 -0.13 -18.57
N MET A 51 -1.19 -0.33 -18.06
CA MET A 51 -2.33 0.55 -18.34
C MET A 51 -2.25 1.87 -17.57
N THR A 52 -1.62 1.88 -16.40
CA THR A 52 -1.57 3.06 -15.50
C THR A 52 -0.19 3.71 -15.39
N SER A 53 0.85 3.06 -15.94
CA SER A 53 2.26 3.34 -15.62
C SER A 53 2.57 3.26 -14.12
N GLY A 54 1.83 2.42 -13.38
CA GLY A 54 1.85 2.35 -11.92
C GLY A 54 1.00 3.43 -11.25
N LEU A 55 0.86 3.36 -9.93
CA LEU A 55 0.09 4.32 -9.15
C LEU A 55 0.88 5.63 -9.00
N GLN A 56 0.35 6.72 -9.54
CA GLN A 56 1.05 8.01 -9.57
C GLN A 56 0.93 8.75 -8.24
N ASN A 57 1.95 9.56 -7.92
CA ASN A 57 1.88 10.47 -6.79
C ASN A 57 0.79 11.52 -7.03
N SER A 58 0.10 11.92 -5.96
CA SER A 58 -1.00 12.90 -5.96
C SER A 58 -2.35 12.40 -6.49
N ASP A 59 -2.44 11.17 -6.98
CA ASP A 59 -3.71 10.58 -7.42
C ASP A 59 -4.53 9.99 -6.26
N LEU A 60 -5.86 10.11 -6.37
CA LEU A 60 -6.81 9.35 -5.55
C LEU A 60 -7.34 8.16 -6.36
N ILE A 61 -6.93 6.96 -5.98
CA ILE A 61 -7.35 5.72 -6.64
C ILE A 61 -8.50 5.08 -5.86
N ILE A 62 -9.60 4.80 -6.56
CA ILE A 62 -10.81 4.23 -5.96
C ILE A 62 -11.00 2.79 -6.47
N ILE A 63 -10.96 1.82 -5.56
CA ILE A 63 -11.28 0.42 -5.85
C ILE A 63 -12.74 0.16 -5.44
N ALA A 64 -13.63 0.08 -6.42
CA ALA A 64 -15.07 -0.13 -6.22
C ALA A 64 -15.53 -1.50 -6.70
N GLY A 65 -16.63 -1.99 -6.12
CA GLY A 65 -17.19 -3.31 -6.43
C GLY A 65 -18.18 -3.78 -5.36
N ARG A 66 -19.02 -4.77 -5.70
CA ARG A 66 -20.02 -5.33 -4.77
C ARG A 66 -19.35 -6.05 -3.56
N PRO A 67 -20.07 -6.28 -2.45
CA PRO A 67 -19.59 -7.16 -1.39
C PRO A 67 -19.09 -8.50 -1.96
N SER A 68 -18.04 -9.06 -1.34
CA SER A 68 -17.42 -10.33 -1.75
C SER A 68 -16.69 -10.34 -3.11
N MET A 69 -16.64 -9.23 -3.86
CA MET A 69 -15.87 -9.13 -5.12
C MET A 69 -14.35 -8.97 -4.95
N GLY A 70 -13.82 -9.22 -3.74
CA GLY A 70 -12.37 -9.25 -3.51
C GLY A 70 -11.67 -7.89 -3.36
N LYS A 71 -12.39 -6.77 -3.22
CA LYS A 71 -11.79 -5.41 -3.07
C LYS A 71 -10.67 -5.35 -2.03
N THR A 72 -10.93 -5.84 -0.81
CA THR A 72 -9.95 -5.85 0.28
C THR A 72 -8.76 -6.75 -0.05
N ALA A 73 -9.00 -7.91 -0.67
CA ALA A 73 -7.92 -8.82 -1.05
C ALA A 73 -7.03 -8.18 -2.13
N PHE A 74 -7.64 -7.54 -3.13
CA PHE A 74 -6.93 -6.82 -4.17
C PHE A 74 -6.09 -5.67 -3.61
N ALA A 75 -6.68 -4.83 -2.75
CA ALA A 75 -5.95 -3.73 -2.09
C ALA A 75 -4.79 -4.26 -1.24
N MET A 76 -5.00 -5.32 -0.45
CA MET A 76 -3.95 -5.89 0.39
C MET A 76 -2.83 -6.56 -0.42
N ASN A 77 -3.12 -7.12 -1.60
CA ASN A 77 -2.07 -7.64 -2.49
C ASN A 77 -1.17 -6.53 -3.02
N ILE A 78 -1.72 -5.36 -3.35
CA ILE A 78 -0.93 -4.18 -3.74
C ILE A 78 -0.05 -3.72 -2.57
N VAL A 79 -0.62 -3.66 -1.36
CA VAL A 79 0.12 -3.32 -0.13
C VAL A 79 1.27 -4.31 0.09
N GLU A 80 0.99 -5.61 -0.01
CA GLU A 80 1.99 -6.68 0.16
C GLU A 80 3.10 -6.57 -0.89
N HIS A 81 2.75 -6.38 -2.16
CA HIS A 81 3.73 -6.22 -3.24
C HIS A 81 4.61 -4.99 -3.03
N THR A 82 4.01 -3.86 -2.68
CA THR A 82 4.72 -2.60 -2.42
C THR A 82 5.70 -2.77 -1.26
N ALA A 83 5.25 -3.34 -0.16
CA ALA A 83 6.07 -3.51 1.04
C ALA A 83 7.21 -4.51 0.81
N LEU A 84 6.99 -5.59 0.04
CA LEU A 84 8.00 -6.64 -0.19
C LEU A 84 9.04 -6.32 -1.27
N ASN A 85 8.62 -5.64 -2.35
CA ASN A 85 9.44 -5.58 -3.57
C ASN A 85 9.94 -4.15 -3.88
N GLN A 86 9.41 -3.14 -3.21
CA GLN A 86 9.73 -1.74 -3.49
C GLN A 86 10.28 -0.99 -2.27
N ASP A 87 10.38 -1.65 -1.11
CA ASP A 87 10.90 -1.10 0.15
C ASP A 87 10.28 0.26 0.54
N ARG A 88 8.97 0.42 0.29
CA ARG A 88 8.24 1.66 0.64
C ARG A 88 7.31 1.47 1.84
N PRO A 89 7.25 2.46 2.77
CA PRO A 89 6.25 2.49 3.84
C PRO A 89 4.82 2.59 3.30
N VAL A 90 3.91 1.80 3.88
CA VAL A 90 2.48 1.76 3.55
C VAL A 90 1.64 1.85 4.82
N LEU A 91 0.70 2.77 4.84
CA LEU A 91 -0.26 2.94 5.94
C LEU A 91 -1.62 2.39 5.51
N VAL A 92 -2.17 1.44 6.28
CA VAL A 92 -3.46 0.82 6.02
C VAL A 92 -4.46 1.21 7.11
N PHE A 93 -5.53 1.87 6.69
CA PHE A 93 -6.69 2.14 7.53
C PHE A 93 -7.76 1.10 7.20
N SER A 94 -8.15 0.29 8.19
CA SER A 94 -9.20 -0.71 8.02
C SER A 94 -10.39 -0.40 8.90
N LEU A 95 -11.50 0.00 8.26
CA LEU A 95 -12.72 0.43 8.94
C LEU A 95 -13.77 -0.70 9.07
N GLU A 96 -13.65 -1.74 8.26
CA GLU A 96 -14.60 -2.88 8.25
C GLU A 96 -13.99 -4.12 8.90
N MET A 97 -12.71 -4.39 8.64
CA MET A 97 -12.05 -5.60 9.10
C MET A 97 -11.04 -5.29 10.22
N PRO A 98 -11.08 -6.04 11.34
CA PRO A 98 -10.04 -5.96 12.34
C PRO A 98 -8.64 -6.26 11.78
N ALA A 99 -7.61 -5.54 12.27
CA ALA A 99 -6.24 -5.67 11.78
C ALA A 99 -5.69 -7.10 11.88
N ASN A 100 -6.04 -7.85 12.94
CA ASN A 100 -5.65 -9.25 13.09
C ASN A 100 -6.18 -10.14 11.94
N GLN A 101 -7.39 -9.88 11.43
CA GLN A 101 -7.93 -10.62 10.28
C GLN A 101 -7.17 -10.31 8.99
N LEU A 102 -6.73 -9.07 8.80
CA LEU A 102 -5.87 -8.69 7.67
C LEU A 102 -4.50 -9.35 7.76
N VAL A 103 -3.88 -9.36 8.94
CA VAL A 103 -2.60 -10.05 9.19
C VAL A 103 -2.69 -11.54 8.85
N VAL A 104 -3.76 -12.22 9.29
CA VAL A 104 -3.96 -13.64 8.98
C VAL A 104 -4.07 -13.86 7.47
N ARG A 105 -4.73 -12.96 6.73
CA ARG A 105 -4.77 -13.00 5.25
C ARG A 105 -3.39 -12.84 4.63
N MET A 106 -2.60 -11.88 5.11
CA MET A 106 -1.23 -11.67 4.61
C MET A 106 -0.35 -12.89 4.88
N LEU A 107 -0.44 -13.50 6.06
CA LEU A 107 0.28 -14.74 6.38
C LEU A 107 -0.14 -15.90 5.47
N SER A 108 -1.45 -16.01 5.20
CA SER A 108 -1.99 -17.01 4.27
C SER A 108 -1.46 -16.81 2.85
N SER A 109 -1.44 -15.56 2.37
CA SER A 109 -0.91 -15.15 1.05
C SER A 109 0.57 -15.48 0.92
N LEU A 110 1.39 -14.95 1.84
CA LEU A 110 2.85 -15.14 1.88
C LEU A 110 3.26 -16.62 2.02
N GLY A 111 2.56 -17.36 2.91
CA GLY A 111 2.82 -18.77 3.16
C GLY A 111 2.22 -19.69 2.09
N LYS A 112 1.35 -19.16 1.23
CA LYS A 112 0.50 -19.92 0.31
C LYS A 112 -0.28 -21.04 1.03
N ILE A 113 -0.80 -20.73 2.22
CA ILE A 113 -1.58 -21.62 3.07
C ILE A 113 -3.06 -21.37 2.80
N ASP A 114 -3.89 -22.40 2.91
CA ASP A 114 -5.34 -22.25 2.80
C ASP A 114 -5.89 -21.33 3.91
N GLN A 115 -6.66 -20.31 3.50
CA GLN A 115 -7.22 -19.31 4.41
C GLN A 115 -8.22 -19.89 5.41
N THR A 116 -8.98 -20.91 5.00
CA THR A 116 -9.97 -21.59 5.87
C THR A 116 -9.25 -22.39 6.94
N ARG A 117 -8.13 -23.04 6.62
CA ARG A 117 -7.27 -23.71 7.61
C ARG A 117 -6.58 -22.72 8.56
N MET A 118 -6.09 -21.60 8.03
CA MET A 118 -5.53 -20.51 8.84
C MET A 118 -6.52 -19.94 9.85
N ARG A 119 -7.78 -19.73 9.43
CA ARG A 119 -8.88 -19.31 10.33
C ARG A 119 -9.35 -20.44 11.25
N SER A 120 -9.24 -21.66 10.73
CA SER A 120 -9.41 -22.99 11.34
C SER A 120 -8.76 -23.19 12.69
N GLY A 121 -7.46 -22.91 12.68
CA GLY A 121 -6.48 -23.62 13.49
C GLY A 121 -6.12 -25.02 12.95
N ASN A 122 -6.83 -25.51 11.93
CA ASN A 122 -6.66 -26.86 11.36
C ASN A 122 -5.50 -26.91 10.35
N LEU A 123 -4.30 -26.52 10.78
CA LEU A 123 -3.10 -26.53 9.96
C LEU A 123 -2.53 -27.95 9.83
N LEU A 124 -2.02 -28.26 8.65
CA LEU A 124 -1.29 -29.51 8.40
C LEU A 124 0.15 -29.38 8.93
N GLU A 125 0.85 -30.50 9.11
CA GLU A 125 2.26 -30.49 9.55
C GLU A 125 3.13 -29.63 8.61
N ASP A 126 2.91 -29.72 7.30
CA ASP A 126 3.63 -28.94 6.29
C ASP A 126 3.26 -27.45 6.25
N ASP A 127 2.14 -27.05 6.87
CA ASP A 127 1.73 -25.64 6.92
C ASP A 127 2.57 -24.87 7.95
N TRP A 128 3.08 -25.52 9.01
CA TRP A 128 3.83 -24.85 10.09
C TRP A 128 5.16 -24.23 9.64
N PRO A 129 6.03 -24.92 8.87
CA PRO A 129 7.24 -24.30 8.33
C PRO A 129 6.93 -23.10 7.43
N ARG A 130 5.88 -23.21 6.62
CA ARG A 130 5.44 -22.16 5.69
C ARG A 130 4.91 -20.93 6.43
N LEU A 131 4.14 -21.16 7.49
CA LEU A 131 3.63 -20.11 8.37
C LEU A 131 4.77 -19.38 9.09
N SER A 132 5.73 -20.14 9.62
CA SER A 132 6.92 -19.58 10.27
C SER A 132 7.72 -18.70 9.31
N SER A 133 7.97 -19.19 8.08
CA SER A 133 8.65 -18.41 7.03
C SER A 133 7.87 -17.14 6.66
N ALA A 134 6.55 -17.24 6.48
CA ALA A 134 5.69 -16.09 6.18
C ALA A 134 5.73 -15.04 7.30
N ALA A 135 5.65 -15.48 8.56
CA ALA A 135 5.73 -14.59 9.72
C ALA A 135 7.09 -13.88 9.80
N GLN A 136 8.19 -14.57 9.49
CA GLN A 136 9.52 -13.93 9.43
C GLN A 136 9.60 -12.88 8.32
N LYS A 137 9.06 -13.17 7.14
CA LYS A 137 8.99 -12.18 6.04
C LYS A 137 8.17 -10.96 6.45
N LEU A 138 6.98 -11.18 7.00
CA LEU A 138 6.09 -10.10 7.43
C LEU A 138 6.69 -9.26 8.56
N LYS A 139 7.43 -9.86 9.50
CA LYS A 139 8.14 -9.11 10.55
C LYS A 139 9.24 -8.19 10.03
N LYS A 140 9.91 -8.57 8.93
CA LYS A 140 10.92 -7.73 8.27
C LYS A 140 10.31 -6.53 7.55
N LEU A 141 9.02 -6.59 7.24
CA LEU A 141 8.26 -5.47 6.71
C LEU A 141 7.95 -4.48 7.83
N HIS A 142 8.93 -3.67 8.23
CA HIS A 142 8.79 -2.57 9.20
C HIS A 142 7.87 -1.42 8.71
N TYR A 143 7.22 -1.61 7.57
CA TYR A 143 6.65 -0.58 6.73
C TYR A 143 5.13 -0.59 6.68
N ILE A 144 4.46 -1.60 7.25
CA ILE A 144 2.99 -1.67 7.27
C ILE A 144 2.48 -1.26 8.65
N LEU A 145 1.91 -0.05 8.73
CA LEU A 145 1.16 0.39 9.89
C LEU A 145 -0.33 0.10 9.65
N MET A 146 -0.93 -0.66 10.55
CA MET A 146 -2.36 -0.95 10.52
C MET A 146 -3.04 -0.19 11.64
N ILE A 147 -3.97 0.69 11.26
CA ILE A 147 -4.86 1.34 12.23
C ILE A 147 -6.12 0.49 12.31
N PRO A 148 -6.33 -0.23 13.42
CA PRO A 148 -7.53 -1.04 13.59
C PRO A 148 -8.75 -0.14 13.72
N GLN A 149 -9.91 -0.68 13.37
CA GLN A 149 -11.17 -0.12 13.80
C GLN A 149 -11.12 0.02 15.33
N GLU A 150 -11.13 1.25 15.84
CA GLU A 150 -11.32 1.49 17.27
C GLU A 150 -12.64 0.81 17.65
N TYR A 151 -12.63 0.01 18.71
CA TYR A 151 -13.85 -0.61 19.25
C TYR A 151 -14.83 0.50 19.62
N HIS A 152 -15.68 0.90 18.69
CA HIS A 152 -16.93 1.55 19.03
C HIS A 152 -17.76 0.49 19.74
N LEU A 153 -18.02 0.76 21.03
CA LEU A 153 -18.91 0.07 21.96
C LEU A 153 -18.20 -0.92 22.91
N SER A 154 -17.60 -0.37 23.96
CA SER A 154 -17.97 -0.83 25.30
C SER A 154 -19.49 -0.63 25.47
N ARG A 155 -20.23 -1.73 25.40
CA ARG A 155 -21.51 -1.87 26.11
C ARG A 155 -21.28 -2.78 27.29
#